data_AF-A0A0A1F402-F1
#
_entry.id   AF-A0A0A1F402-F1
#
_cell.length_a   1.000
_cell.length_b   1.000
_cell.length_c   1.000
_cell.angle_alpha   90.00
_cell.angle_beta   90.00
_cell.angle_gamma   90.00
#
_symmetry.space_group_name_H-M   'P 1'
#
loop_
_entity.id
_entity.type
_entity.pdbx_description
1 polymer ?
#
loop_
_entity_poly.entity_id
_entity_poly.type
_entity_poly.pdbx_seq_one_letter_code
_entity_poly.pdbx_strand_id
1 'polypeptide(L)'
;MDPAEAQLMSALAGDCPMQNEQTPAAFNVVLHEVLFQHCLRNLFCPGASGNHHRGIVPTAYNERTGEIDADEMARWRADFRAMVPERQIMAATIIWLYQCGPDSTWLRRVPCTWPATEALHCLRHAGCLSQWLRLMAAYPGW
;
A
#
# COMPACT_ATOMS: atom_id res chain seq x y z
N MET A 1 13.79 -3.38 -3.85
CA MET A 1 13.76 -4.77 -3.40
C MET A 1 14.48 -5.60 -4.44
N ASP A 2 15.40 -6.46 -4.05
CA ASP A 2 16.07 -7.32 -5.02
C ASP A 2 15.19 -8.55 -5.40
N PRO A 3 15.47 -9.23 -6.52
CA PRO A 3 14.66 -10.36 -6.96
C PRO A 3 14.68 -11.58 -6.02
N ALA A 4 15.72 -11.75 -5.20
CA ALA A 4 15.84 -12.86 -4.25
C ALA A 4 14.98 -12.59 -2.99
N GLU A 5 14.98 -11.35 -2.50
CA GLU A 5 14.10 -10.88 -1.43
C GLU A 5 12.63 -11.03 -1.83
N ALA A 6 12.26 -10.63 -3.06
CA ALA A 6 10.89 -10.75 -3.57
C ALA A 6 10.44 -12.23 -3.65
N GLN A 7 11.33 -13.13 -4.08
CA GLN A 7 11.07 -14.56 -4.09
C GLN A 7 10.87 -15.12 -2.68
N LEU A 8 11.71 -14.73 -1.72
CA LEU A 8 11.57 -15.13 -0.33
C LEU A 8 10.22 -14.67 0.25
N MET A 9 9.83 -13.42 0.01
CA MET A 9 8.54 -12.89 0.46
C MET A 9 7.35 -13.63 -0.16
N SER A 10 7.43 -13.96 -1.45
CA SER A 10 6.40 -14.73 -2.15
C SER A 10 6.25 -16.13 -1.55
N ALA A 11 7.37 -16.81 -1.28
CA ALA A 11 7.37 -18.12 -0.64
C ALA A 11 6.79 -18.07 0.79
N LEU A 12 7.12 -17.04 1.56
CA LEU A 12 6.57 -16.82 2.90
C LEU A 12 5.06 -16.49 2.89
N ALA A 13 4.56 -15.91 1.80
CA ALA A 13 3.14 -15.65 1.64
C ALA A 13 2.30 -16.91 1.32
N GLY A 14 2.94 -18.03 1.01
CA GLY A 14 2.28 -19.28 0.63
C GLY A 14 1.88 -19.35 -0.86
N ASP A 15 2.36 -18.41 -1.68
CA ASP A 15 2.18 -18.49 -3.13
C ASP A 15 3.16 -19.53 -3.71
N CYS A 16 2.67 -20.37 -4.63
CA CYS A 16 3.54 -21.20 -5.47
C CYS A 16 4.47 -20.26 -6.26
N PRO A 17 5.72 -20.65 -6.59
CA PRO A 17 6.64 -19.85 -7.39
C PRO A 17 6.17 -19.82 -8.85
N MET A 18 5.00 -19.24 -9.09
CA MET A 18 4.66 -18.67 -10.37
C MET A 18 5.62 -17.50 -10.54
N GLN A 19 6.26 -17.44 -11.69
CA GLN A 19 7.20 -16.39 -12.08
C GLN A 19 6.55 -15.04 -11.77
N ASN A 20 6.90 -14.47 -10.60
CA ASN A 20 6.45 -13.15 -10.18
C ASN A 20 7.23 -12.17 -11.04
N GLU A 21 6.77 -12.02 -12.27
CA GLU A 21 7.12 -10.86 -13.06
C GLU A 21 6.71 -9.65 -12.24
N GLN A 22 7.71 -8.98 -11.65
CA GLN A 22 7.58 -7.69 -10.98
C GLN A 22 7.22 -6.63 -12.03
N THR A 23 6.03 -6.77 -12.58
CA THR A 23 5.46 -5.90 -13.61
C THR A 23 4.47 -4.96 -12.94
N PRO A 24 4.31 -3.74 -13.45
CA PRO A 24 3.26 -2.83 -12.99
C PRO A 24 1.87 -3.45 -13.05
N ALA A 25 1.60 -4.34 -14.01
CA ALA A 25 0.32 -5.03 -14.14
C ALA A 25 0.06 -6.03 -13.01
N ALA A 26 1.05 -6.89 -12.70
CA ALA A 26 0.94 -7.84 -11.59
C ALA A 26 0.77 -7.11 -10.25
N PHE A 27 1.54 -6.03 -10.02
CA PHE A 27 1.37 -5.18 -8.84
C PHE A 27 -0.03 -4.59 -8.74
N ASN A 28 -0.57 -4.06 -9.85
CA ASN A 28 -1.90 -3.44 -9.85
C ASN A 28 -3.00 -4.43 -9.47
N VAL A 29 -2.90 -5.69 -9.93
CA VAL A 29 -3.84 -6.76 -9.53
C VAL A 29 -3.82 -6.98 -8.02
N VAL A 30 -2.62 -7.17 -7.44
CA VAL A 30 -2.46 -7.37 -5.99
C VAL A 30 -2.92 -6.15 -5.20
N LEU A 31 -2.61 -4.94 -5.68
CA LEU A 31 -3.03 -3.69 -5.05
C LEU A 31 -4.56 -3.58 -4.99
N HIS A 32 -5.27 -3.86 -6.09
CA HIS A 32 -6.73 -3.85 -6.10
C HIS A 32 -7.33 -4.89 -5.14
N GLU A 33 -6.74 -6.08 -5.05
CA GLU A 33 -7.13 -7.13 -4.10
C GLU A 33 -7.02 -6.63 -2.66
N VAL A 34 -5.86 -6.08 -2.28
CA VAL A 34 -5.59 -5.52 -0.95
C VAL A 34 -6.56 -4.37 -0.63
N LEU A 35 -6.76 -3.43 -1.55
CA LEU A 35 -7.66 -2.29 -1.32
C LEU A 35 -9.10 -2.72 -1.07
N PHE A 36 -9.56 -3.79 -1.75
CA PHE A 36 -10.88 -4.34 -1.54
C PHE A 36 -10.97 -5.09 -0.20
N GLN A 37 -10.05 -6.01 0.07
CA GLN A 37 -10.05 -6.87 1.26
C GLN A 37 -9.90 -6.05 2.56
N HIS A 38 -9.15 -4.96 2.54
CA HIS A 38 -8.94 -4.10 3.71
C HIS A 38 -9.86 -2.85 3.74
N CYS A 39 -10.83 -2.76 2.83
CA CYS A 39 -11.76 -1.63 2.72
C CYS A 39 -11.06 -0.25 2.63
N LEU A 40 -9.96 -0.17 1.89
CA LEU A 40 -9.11 1.04 1.81
C LEU A 40 -9.53 2.01 0.70
N ARG A 41 -10.64 1.75 0.00
CA ARG A 41 -11.12 2.57 -1.12
C ARG A 41 -11.47 4.03 -0.77
N ASN A 42 -11.64 4.35 0.51
CA ASN A 42 -11.84 5.74 0.94
C ASN A 42 -10.52 6.54 0.92
N LEU A 43 -9.38 5.85 1.05
CA LEU A 43 -8.05 6.46 1.05
C LEU A 43 -7.38 6.47 -0.32
N PHE A 44 -7.90 5.69 -1.27
CA PHE A 44 -7.31 5.49 -2.59
C PHE A 44 -8.37 5.44 -3.68
N CYS A 45 -8.20 6.21 -4.76
CA CYS A 45 -9.12 6.28 -5.89
C CYS A 45 -8.40 5.94 -7.21
N PRO A 46 -9.14 5.56 -8.27
CA PRO A 46 -8.55 5.38 -9.59
C PRO A 46 -7.90 6.68 -10.09
N GLY A 47 -6.68 6.58 -10.62
CA GLY A 47 -6.01 7.71 -11.27
C GLY A 47 -6.59 8.01 -12.66
N ALA A 48 -6.45 9.25 -13.11
CA ALA A 48 -6.94 9.72 -14.40
C ALA A 48 -6.13 9.15 -15.57
N SER A 49 -4.84 8.82 -15.34
CA SER A 49 -3.92 8.41 -16.42
C SER A 49 -3.96 6.92 -16.77
N GLY A 50 -4.62 6.06 -15.99
CA GLY A 50 -4.88 4.65 -16.31
C GLY A 50 -3.67 3.70 -16.49
N ASN A 51 -2.44 4.20 -16.56
CA ASN A 51 -1.26 3.37 -16.73
C ASN A 51 -0.82 2.75 -15.39
N HIS A 52 -1.13 1.46 -15.22
CA HIS A 52 -0.71 0.47 -14.22
C HIS A 52 -0.09 0.93 -12.87
N HIS A 53 0.93 1.79 -12.84
CA HIS A 53 1.56 2.32 -11.62
C HIS A 53 0.90 3.61 -11.07
N ARG A 54 0.13 4.33 -11.90
CA ARG A 54 -0.75 5.45 -11.49
C ARG A 54 -2.23 5.12 -11.63
N GLY A 55 -2.56 3.84 -11.82
CA GLY A 55 -3.96 3.40 -11.94
C GLY A 55 -4.76 3.64 -10.67
N ILE A 56 -4.08 3.73 -9.53
CA ILE A 56 -4.64 4.14 -8.24
C ILE A 56 -3.76 5.24 -7.67
N VAL A 57 -4.35 6.21 -6.98
CA VAL A 57 -3.66 7.28 -6.27
C VAL A 57 -4.33 7.50 -4.91
N PRO A 58 -3.62 8.04 -3.91
CA PRO A 58 -4.27 8.44 -2.68
C PRO A 58 -5.35 9.51 -2.95
N THR A 59 -6.48 9.44 -2.24
CA THR A 59 -7.47 10.52 -2.25
C THR A 59 -6.86 11.80 -1.67
N ALA A 60 -7.47 12.96 -1.91
CA ALA A 60 -6.91 14.30 -1.70
C ALA A 60 -5.84 14.75 -2.70
N TYR A 61 -5.34 13.89 -3.59
CA TYR A 61 -4.38 14.29 -4.63
C TYR A 61 -5.03 14.41 -6.00
N ASN A 62 -4.85 15.58 -6.61
CA ASN A 62 -5.30 15.85 -7.95
C ASN A 62 -4.15 15.55 -8.94
N GLU A 63 -4.19 14.37 -9.56
CA GLU A 63 -3.14 13.92 -10.49
C GLU A 63 -2.88 14.91 -11.65
N ARG A 64 -3.91 15.60 -12.15
CA ARG A 64 -3.79 16.54 -13.27
C ARG A 64 -3.00 17.79 -12.91
N THR A 65 -3.13 18.25 -11.67
CA THR A 65 -2.55 19.53 -11.21
C THR A 65 -1.34 19.32 -10.29
N GLY A 66 -1.19 18.12 -9.72
CA GLY A 66 -0.21 17.83 -8.68
C GLY A 66 -0.58 18.38 -7.30
N GLU A 67 -1.77 18.96 -7.15
CA GLU A 67 -2.19 19.65 -5.92
C GLU A 67 -2.84 18.70 -4.91
N ILE A 68 -2.74 19.09 -3.63
CA ILE A 68 -3.39 18.41 -2.51
C ILE A 68 -4.56 19.27 -2.05
N ASP A 69 -5.76 18.70 -2.07
CA ASP A 69 -6.94 19.33 -1.48
C ASP A 69 -6.89 19.22 0.06
N ALA A 70 -6.94 20.36 0.74
CA ALA A 70 -6.76 20.42 2.19
C ALA A 70 -7.91 19.75 2.98
N ASP A 71 -9.14 19.87 2.48
CA ASP A 71 -10.32 19.32 3.13
C ASP A 71 -10.41 17.80 2.93
N GLU A 72 -10.11 17.32 1.72
CA GLU A 72 -9.94 15.90 1.46
C GLU A 72 -8.79 15.31 2.27
N MET A 73 -7.68 16.02 2.41
CA MET A 73 -6.54 15.56 3.22
C MET A 73 -6.91 15.45 4.71
N ALA A 74 -7.72 16.39 5.21
CA ALA A 74 -8.24 16.31 6.57
C ALA A 74 -9.12 15.06 6.77
N ARG A 75 -10.02 14.78 5.81
CA ARG A 75 -10.85 13.56 5.78
C ARG A 75 -10.01 12.29 5.70
N TRP A 76 -9.04 12.25 4.77
CA TRP A 76 -8.11 11.13 4.60
C TRP A 76 -7.43 10.75 5.92
N ARG A 77 -6.91 11.75 6.64
CA ARG A 77 -6.25 11.53 7.94
C ARG A 77 -7.22 11.14 9.05
N ALA A 78 -8.46 11.59 9.01
CA ALA A 78 -9.48 11.17 9.96
C ALA A 78 -9.82 9.68 9.75
N ASP A 79 -10.08 9.29 8.50
CA ASP A 79 -10.35 7.92 8.11
C ASP A 79 -9.19 6.99 8.47
N PHE A 80 -7.96 7.39 8.16
CA PHE A 80 -6.76 6.63 8.54
C PHE A 80 -6.66 6.41 10.05
N ARG A 81 -6.88 7.45 10.87
CA ARG A 81 -6.81 7.32 12.34
C ARG A 81 -7.91 6.42 12.92
N ALA A 82 -9.07 6.35 12.26
CA ALA A 82 -10.18 5.51 12.69
C ALA A 82 -9.98 4.01 12.37
N MET A 83 -8.99 3.67 11.55
CA MET A 83 -8.69 2.29 11.19
C MET A 83 -8.07 1.49 12.34
N VAL A 84 -8.36 0.19 12.32
CA VAL A 84 -7.63 -0.81 13.11
C VAL A 84 -6.16 -0.89 12.67
N PRO A 85 -5.23 -1.27 13.57
CA PRO A 85 -3.78 -1.17 13.32
C PRO A 85 -3.30 -1.88 12.05
N GLU A 86 -3.80 -3.09 11.75
CA GLU A 86 -3.41 -3.84 10.56
C GLU A 86 -3.78 -3.12 9.25
N ARG A 87 -4.90 -2.40 9.23
CA ARG A 87 -5.33 -1.60 8.08
C ARG A 87 -4.51 -0.32 7.96
N GLN A 88 -4.11 0.29 9.09
CA GLN A 88 -3.18 1.42 9.09
C GLN A 88 -1.82 1.01 8.50
N ILE A 89 -1.31 -0.16 8.88
CA ILE A 89 -0.04 -0.70 8.35
C ILE A 89 -0.16 -0.93 6.83
N MET A 90 -1.26 -1.53 6.36
CA MET A 90 -1.50 -1.72 4.92
C MET A 90 -1.56 -0.40 4.15
N ALA A 91 -2.37 0.55 4.63
CA ALA A 91 -2.51 1.86 3.99
C ALA A 91 -1.18 2.63 3.97
N ALA A 92 -0.44 2.64 5.09
CA ALA A 92 0.86 3.29 5.17
C ALA A 92 1.88 2.63 4.21
N THR A 93 1.88 1.30 4.13
CA THR A 93 2.72 0.56 3.18
C THR A 93 2.45 1.02 1.75
N ILE A 94 1.18 1.05 1.32
CA ILE A 94 0.82 1.51 -0.01
C ILE A 94 1.32 2.94 -0.27
N ILE A 95 1.14 3.86 0.69
CA ILE A 95 1.65 5.24 0.57
C ILE A 95 3.17 5.28 0.39
N TRP A 96 3.93 4.49 1.13
CA TRP A 96 5.39 4.42 0.99
C TRP A 96 5.82 3.87 -0.37
N LEU A 97 5.09 2.88 -0.89
CA LEU A 97 5.32 2.34 -2.24
C LEU A 97 5.03 3.38 -3.34
N TYR A 98 4.05 4.28 -3.12
CA TYR A 98 3.77 5.38 -4.05
C TYR A 98 4.82 6.49 -4.00
N GLN A 99 5.26 6.87 -2.80
CA GLN A 99 6.22 7.97 -2.60
C GLN A 99 7.68 7.56 -2.91
N CYS A 100 7.97 6.25 -2.97
CA CYS A 100 9.33 5.71 -3.00
C CYS A 100 10.23 6.35 -1.91
N GLY A 101 9.69 6.47 -0.69
CA GLY A 101 10.42 7.10 0.41
C GLY A 101 9.54 7.60 1.56
N PRO A 102 10.15 8.37 2.48
CA PRO A 102 9.43 8.97 3.61
C PRO A 102 8.33 9.91 3.11
N ASP A 103 7.09 9.63 3.50
CA ASP A 103 5.96 10.47 3.16
C ASP A 103 5.84 11.66 4.13
N SER A 104 5.78 12.86 3.57
CA SER A 104 5.52 14.11 4.31
C SER A 104 4.16 14.74 4.00
N THR A 105 3.37 14.10 3.14
CA THR A 105 2.09 14.58 2.63
C THR A 105 0.93 13.92 3.37
N TRP A 106 0.71 12.61 3.24
CA TRP A 106 -0.48 11.93 3.79
C TRP A 106 -0.28 11.51 5.25
N LEU A 107 0.81 10.78 5.50
CA LEU A 107 1.18 10.20 6.78
C LEU A 107 1.72 11.21 7.80
N ARG A 108 1.74 12.50 7.43
CA ARG A 108 2.08 13.57 8.35
C ARG A 108 1.05 13.68 9.48
N ARG A 109 1.52 13.61 10.73
CA ARG A 109 0.71 13.73 11.97
C ARG A 109 -0.35 12.64 12.14
N VAL A 110 -0.12 11.45 11.59
CA VAL A 110 -0.88 10.24 11.89
C VAL A 110 0.09 9.16 12.41
N PRO A 111 -0.38 8.17 13.20
CA PRO A 111 0.48 7.09 13.65
C PRO A 111 0.89 6.22 12.47
N CYS A 112 2.16 6.30 12.06
CA CYS A 112 2.70 5.52 10.95
C CYS A 112 4.09 4.94 11.27
N THR A 113 4.46 4.91 12.54
CA THR A 113 5.75 4.41 13.00
C THR A 113 5.52 3.24 13.94
N TRP A 114 5.96 2.06 13.51
CA TRP A 114 5.90 0.84 14.28
C TRP A 114 7.27 0.17 14.27
N PRO A 115 7.74 -0.43 15.38
CA PRO A 115 8.78 -1.42 15.33
C PRO A 115 8.39 -2.52 14.32
N ALA A 116 9.33 -2.92 13.46
CA ALA A 116 9.04 -3.90 12.41
C ALA A 116 8.47 -5.22 12.99
N THR A 117 8.98 -5.64 14.15
CA THR A 117 8.49 -6.82 14.87
C THR A 117 7.03 -6.67 15.30
N GLU A 118 6.65 -5.52 15.86
CA GLU A 118 5.27 -5.24 16.26
C GLU A 118 4.33 -5.19 15.06
N ALA A 119 4.75 -4.59 13.95
CA ALA A 119 3.96 -4.57 12.72
C ALA A 119 3.74 -5.99 12.16
N LEU A 120 4.80 -6.82 12.13
CA LEU A 120 4.71 -8.21 11.67
C LEU A 120 3.82 -9.08 12.60
N HIS A 121 3.93 -8.90 13.92
CA HIS A 121 3.03 -9.56 14.88
C HIS A 121 1.58 -9.09 14.71
N CYS A 122 1.40 -7.77 14.58
CA CYS A 122 0.28 -7.04 13.99
C CYS A 122 -0.48 -7.85 12.93
N LEU A 123 0.17 -7.90 11.78
CA LEU A 123 -0.34 -8.50 10.56
C LEU A 123 -0.55 -10.01 10.70
N ARG A 124 0.34 -10.72 11.41
CA ARG A 124 0.21 -12.17 11.62
C ARG A 124 -1.03 -12.49 12.46
N HIS A 125 -1.24 -11.77 13.56
CA HIS A 125 -2.38 -11.98 14.44
C HIS A 125 -3.70 -11.70 13.73
N ALA A 126 -3.74 -10.66 12.89
CA ALA A 126 -4.90 -10.31 12.08
C ALA A 126 -5.07 -11.18 10.82
N GLY A 127 -4.18 -12.17 10.57
CA GLY A 127 -4.22 -13.01 9.36
C GLY A 127 -3.89 -12.28 8.05
N CYS A 128 -3.33 -11.07 8.12
CA CYS A 128 -3.06 -10.19 6.98
C CYS A 128 -1.60 -10.27 6.47
N LEU A 129 -0.73 -11.03 7.16
CA LEU A 129 0.71 -11.07 6.85
C LEU A 129 1.01 -11.58 5.43
N SER A 130 0.31 -12.62 4.97
CA SER A 130 0.53 -13.16 3.61
C SER A 130 0.17 -12.13 2.54
N GLN A 131 -0.97 -11.45 2.67
CA GLN A 131 -1.39 -10.38 1.76
C GLN A 131 -0.37 -9.23 1.74
N TRP A 132 0.17 -8.86 2.90
CA TRP A 132 1.19 -7.82 3.00
C TRP A 132 2.48 -8.23 2.27
N LEU A 133 2.92 -9.47 2.45
CA LEU A 133 4.09 -10.02 1.77
C LEU A 133 3.87 -10.09 0.25
N ARG A 134 2.68 -10.48 -0.22
CA ARG A 134 2.34 -10.49 -1.66
C ARG A 134 2.40 -9.08 -2.24
N LEU A 135 1.86 -8.08 -1.54
CA LEU A 135 1.92 -6.69 -1.97
C LEU A 135 3.37 -6.21 -2.11
N MET A 136 4.21 -6.50 -1.12
CA MET A 136 5.63 -6.12 -1.11
C MET A 136 6.42 -6.84 -2.20
N ALA A 137 6.19 -8.14 -2.40
CA ALA A 137 6.88 -8.94 -3.42
C ALA A 137 6.52 -8.52 -4.85
N ALA A 138 5.27 -8.12 -5.08
CA ALA A 138 4.79 -7.67 -6.38
C ALA A 138 5.28 -6.25 -6.74
N TYR A 139 5.81 -5.49 -5.78
CA TYR A 139 6.27 -4.12 -6.00
C TYR A 139 7.48 -4.08 -6.95
N PRO A 140 7.39 -3.37 -8.10
CA PRO A 140 8.42 -3.43 -9.13
C PRO A 140 9.57 -2.43 -8.94
N GLY A 141 9.61 -1.68 -7.84
CA GLY A 141 10.83 -1.00 -7.41
C GLY A 141 11.19 0.32 -8.10
N TRP A 142 10.21 1.07 -8.62
CA TRP A 142 10.45 2.40 -9.20
C TRP A 142 11.09 3.38 -8.21
#